data_AF-A0A1E3WAD4-F1
#
_entry.id   AF-A0A1E3WAD4-F1
#
_cell.length_a   1.000
_cell.length_b   1.000
_cell.length_c   1.000
_cell.angle_alpha   90.00
_cell.angle_beta   90.00
_cell.angle_gamma   90.00
#
_symmetry.space_group_name_H-M   'P 1'
#
loop_
_entity.id
_entity.type
_entity.pdbx_description
1 polymer ?
#
loop_
_entity_poly.entity_id
_entity_poly.type
_entity_poly.pdbx_seq_one_letter_code
_entity_poly.pdbx_strand_id
1 'polypeptide(L)'
;METFAEACQTGHAEAPGEELMRVLIAAILLVAVATAAGLGLYYWRVGEALDEIRAELVTPKELEAPDAPETRRGIEAAPALCERVYDLRANPIARRLRGDEIRGLWAHCERIADRASGLDQLRKGSP
;
A
#
# COMPACT_ATOMS: atom_id res chain seq x y z
N MET A 1 34.24 17.86 -69.68
CA MET A 1 33.25 18.46 -68.76
C MET A 1 32.23 17.38 -68.42
N GLU A 2 32.58 16.46 -67.53
CA GLU A 2 31.69 15.41 -67.05
C GLU A 2 31.95 15.24 -65.55
N THR A 3 31.04 15.83 -64.77
CA THR A 3 30.46 15.30 -63.53
C THR A 3 31.21 14.16 -62.82
N PHE A 4 32.23 14.50 -62.02
CA PHE A 4 32.81 13.63 -61.00
C PHE A 4 32.75 14.25 -59.59
N ALA A 5 31.76 15.12 -59.35
CA ALA A 5 31.58 15.83 -58.09
C ALA A 5 30.44 15.26 -57.22
N GLU A 6 30.17 13.96 -57.30
CA GLU A 6 29.18 13.27 -56.46
C GLU A 6 29.81 12.23 -55.52
N ALA A 7 31.07 12.47 -55.13
CA ALA A 7 31.82 11.63 -54.20
C ALA A 7 31.60 11.97 -52.70
N CYS A 8 30.63 12.80 -52.33
CA CYS A 8 30.45 13.26 -50.95
C CYS A 8 28.99 13.33 -50.51
N GLN A 9 28.28 12.19 -50.47
CA GLN A 9 27.08 12.09 -49.63
C GLN A 9 27.07 10.79 -48.85
N THR A 10 27.86 10.83 -47.76
CA THR A 10 27.45 10.39 -46.42
C THR A 10 26.77 9.02 -46.35
N GLY A 11 27.58 7.97 -46.51
CA GLY A 11 27.33 6.72 -45.81
C GLY A 11 27.49 6.94 -44.31
N HIS A 12 26.45 7.47 -43.65
CA HIS A 12 26.27 7.20 -42.22
C HIS A 12 25.78 5.76 -42.12
N ALA A 13 26.72 4.82 -42.12
CA ALA A 13 26.46 3.51 -41.54
C ALA A 13 26.29 3.74 -40.04
N GLU A 14 25.06 4.05 -39.61
CA GLU A 14 24.67 3.91 -38.22
C GLU A 14 25.00 2.48 -37.81
N ALA A 15 25.96 2.35 -36.89
CA ALA A 15 26.36 1.04 -36.40
C ALA A 15 25.09 0.35 -35.86
N PRO A 16 24.73 -0.85 -36.35
CA PRO A 16 23.45 -1.49 -36.02
C PRO A 16 23.27 -1.80 -34.52
N GLY A 17 24.34 -1.64 -33.71
CA GLY A 17 24.30 -1.75 -32.26
C GLY A 17 23.89 -0.47 -31.51
N GLU A 18 24.03 0.72 -32.10
CA GLU A 18 23.75 1.99 -31.40
C GLU A 18 22.24 2.27 -31.31
N GLU A 19 21.52 2.07 -32.41
CA GLU A 19 20.04 2.12 -32.46
C GLU A 19 19.43 1.10 -31.50
N LEU A 20 19.93 -0.14 -31.50
CA LEU A 20 19.46 -1.19 -30.59
C LEU A 20 19.71 -0.81 -29.11
N MET A 21 20.87 -0.26 -28.80
CA MET A 21 21.23 0.18 -27.45
C MET A 21 20.35 1.36 -26.97
N ARG A 22 20.07 2.33 -27.86
CA ARG A 22 19.14 3.44 -27.55
C ARG A 22 17.72 2.93 -27.30
N VAL A 23 17.24 1.99 -28.11
CA VAL A 23 15.93 1.36 -27.91
C VAL A 23 15.88 0.58 -26.59
N LEU A 24 16.93 -0.16 -26.25
CA LEU A 24 17.02 -0.88 -24.97
C LEU A 24 17.01 0.08 -23.77
N ILE A 25 17.77 1.18 -23.83
CA ILE A 25 17.78 2.19 -22.77
C ILE A 25 16.39 2.82 -22.64
N ALA A 26 15.77 3.21 -23.74
CA ALA A 26 14.42 3.79 -23.73
C ALA A 26 13.39 2.81 -23.16
N ALA A 27 13.46 1.53 -23.52
CA ALA A 27 12.58 0.49 -22.98
C ALA A 27 12.78 0.29 -21.47
N ILE A 28 14.03 0.24 -21.00
CA ILE A 28 14.35 0.13 -19.56
C ILE A 28 13.82 1.34 -18.80
N LEU A 29 14.01 2.55 -19.33
CA LEU A 29 13.50 3.77 -18.71
C LEU A 29 11.97 3.77 -18.63
N LEU A 30 11.29 3.34 -19.69
CA LEU A 30 9.82 3.21 -19.69
C LEU A 30 9.35 2.21 -18.63
N VAL A 31 9.99 1.04 -18.52
CA VAL A 31 9.67 0.06 -17.48
C VAL A 31 9.93 0.61 -16.09
N ALA A 32 11.04 1.33 -15.88
CA ALA A 32 11.37 1.95 -14.60
C ALA A 32 10.32 3.00 -14.19
N VAL A 33 9.90 3.86 -15.12
CA VAL A 33 8.86 4.88 -14.87
C VAL A 33 7.51 4.22 -14.58
N ALA A 34 7.10 3.23 -15.35
CA ALA A 34 5.85 2.50 -15.12
C ALA A 34 5.85 1.80 -13.75
N THR A 35 6.99 1.19 -13.37
CA THR A 35 7.16 0.53 -12.08
C THR A 35 7.08 1.55 -10.93
N ALA A 36 7.78 2.69 -11.05
CA ALA A 36 7.76 3.74 -10.04
C ALA A 36 6.35 4.34 -9.88
N ALA A 37 5.64 4.57 -10.98
CA ALA A 37 4.26 5.06 -10.95
C ALA A 37 3.31 4.05 -10.29
N GLY A 38 3.42 2.76 -10.62
CA GLY A 38 2.63 1.70 -9.99
C GLY A 38 2.87 1.58 -8.49
N LEU A 39 4.14 1.62 -8.06
CA LEU A 39 4.50 1.63 -6.64
C LEU A 39 4.01 2.87 -5.91
N GLY A 40 4.08 4.05 -6.54
CA GLY A 40 3.57 5.30 -5.98
C GLY A 40 2.05 5.28 -5.78
N LEU A 41 1.30 4.80 -6.78
CA LEU A 41 -0.16 4.64 -6.68
C LEU A 41 -0.54 3.64 -5.59
N TYR A 42 0.18 2.51 -5.52
CA TYR A 42 -0.03 1.51 -4.47
C TYR A 42 0.25 2.09 -3.08
N TYR A 43 1.31 2.88 -2.93
CA TYR A 43 1.65 3.57 -1.68
C TYR A 43 0.54 4.51 -1.22
N TRP A 44 -0.02 5.31 -2.15
CA TRP A 44 -1.11 6.23 -1.86
C TRP A 44 -2.38 5.49 -1.41
N ARG A 45 -2.75 4.41 -2.11
CA ARG A 45 -3.90 3.57 -1.75
C ARG A 45 -3.76 2.87 -0.40
N VAL A 46 -2.57 2.38 -0.07
CA VAL A 46 -2.32 1.78 1.25
C VAL A 46 -2.43 2.84 2.35
N GLY A 47 -1.90 4.04 2.11
CA GLY A 47 -2.05 5.16 3.05
C GLY A 47 -3.52 5.51 3.32
N GLU A 48 -4.30 5.69 2.25
CA GLU A 48 -5.73 6.01 2.34
C GLU A 48 -6.52 4.92 3.09
N ALA A 49 -6.25 3.65 2.82
CA ALA A 49 -6.87 2.54 3.55
C ALA A 49 -6.49 2.52 5.04
N LEU A 50 -5.24 2.83 5.38
CA LEU A 50 -4.80 2.91 6.78
C LEU A 50 -5.44 4.10 7.51
N ASP A 51 -5.60 5.24 6.84
CA ASP A 51 -6.25 6.43 7.40
C ASP A 51 -7.76 6.21 7.60
N GLU A 52 -8.43 5.56 6.65
CA GLU A 52 -9.84 5.15 6.77
C GLU A 52 -10.04 4.19 7.95
N ILE A 53 -9.21 3.14 8.04
CA ILE A 53 -9.24 2.19 9.16
C ILE A 53 -9.01 2.92 10.49
N ARG A 54 -8.08 3.87 10.55
CA ARG A 54 -7.80 4.63 11.78
C ARG A 54 -8.95 5.56 12.16
N ALA A 55 -9.64 6.15 11.19
CA ALA A 55 -10.78 7.04 11.43
C ALA A 55 -11.99 6.29 11.98
N GLU A 56 -12.16 5.03 11.56
CA GLU A 56 -13.33 4.21 11.93
C GLU A 56 -13.05 3.21 13.07
N LEU A 57 -11.77 2.96 13.41
CA LEU A 57 -11.42 2.16 14.59
C LEU A 57 -11.77 2.91 15.88
N VAL A 58 -12.40 2.18 16.80
CA VAL A 58 -12.70 2.65 18.15
C VAL A 58 -11.42 3.06 18.86
N THR A 59 -11.38 4.29 19.35
CA THR A 59 -10.22 4.83 20.06
C THR A 59 -10.04 4.16 21.42
N PRO A 60 -8.81 4.19 21.99
CA PRO A 60 -8.54 3.66 23.32
C PRO A 60 -9.44 4.26 24.42
N LYS A 61 -9.89 5.52 24.27
CA LYS A 61 -10.79 6.17 25.21
C LYS A 61 -12.23 5.68 25.10
N GLU A 62 -12.70 5.42 23.89
CA GLU A 62 -14.04 4.87 23.68
C GLU A 62 -14.13 3.45 24.24
N LEU A 63 -13.04 2.67 24.18
CA LEU A 63 -12.91 1.37 24.86
C LEU A 63 -13.05 1.42 26.40
N GLU A 64 -13.00 2.60 27.02
CA GLU A 64 -13.27 2.77 28.47
C GLU A 64 -14.77 2.86 28.78
N ALA A 65 -15.61 3.18 27.78
CA ALA A 65 -17.06 3.27 27.90
C ALA A 65 -17.79 2.33 26.90
N PRO A 66 -17.62 1.00 27.04
CA PRO A 66 -18.08 0.02 26.04
C PRO A 66 -19.59 -0.09 25.88
N ASP A 67 -20.36 0.42 26.84
CA ASP A 67 -21.83 0.42 26.79
C ASP A 67 -22.42 1.62 26.03
N ALA A 68 -21.59 2.60 25.64
CA ALA A 68 -22.04 3.65 24.75
C ALA A 68 -22.43 3.06 23.38
N PRO A 69 -23.61 3.41 22.84
CA PRO A 69 -24.11 2.80 21.60
C PRO A 69 -23.19 3.02 20.39
N GLU A 70 -22.52 4.18 20.34
CA GLU A 70 -21.51 4.51 19.32
C GLU A 70 -20.30 3.55 19.40
N THR A 71 -19.79 3.33 20.62
CA THR A 71 -18.66 2.44 20.89
C THR A 71 -19.00 0.99 20.61
N ARG A 72 -20.21 0.54 20.93
CA ARG A 72 -20.66 -0.83 20.66
C ARG A 72 -20.66 -1.15 19.18
N ARG A 73 -21.18 -0.24 18.35
CA ARG A 73 -21.15 -0.37 16.88
C ARG A 73 -19.73 -0.44 16.36
N GLY A 74 -18.84 0.40 16.88
CA GLY A 74 -17.44 0.37 16.51
C GLY A 74 -16.72 -0.93 16.94
N ILE A 75 -17.04 -1.49 18.11
CA ILE A 75 -16.51 -2.80 18.56
C ILE A 75 -17.05 -3.93 17.67
N GLU A 76 -18.31 -3.87 17.23
CA GLU A 76 -18.90 -4.84 16.30
C GLU A 76 -18.30 -4.74 14.88
N ALA A 77 -17.90 -3.55 14.43
CA ALA A 77 -17.23 -3.33 13.15
C ALA A 77 -15.72 -3.65 13.19
N ALA A 78 -15.10 -3.61 14.38
CA ALA A 78 -13.67 -3.82 14.57
C ALA A 78 -13.11 -5.13 13.99
N PRO A 79 -13.78 -6.30 14.07
CA PRO A 79 -13.27 -7.55 13.48
C PRO A 79 -12.97 -7.44 11.98
N ALA A 80 -13.89 -6.83 11.21
CA ALA A 80 -13.71 -6.65 9.76
C ALA A 80 -12.56 -5.67 9.44
N LEU A 81 -12.42 -4.60 10.23
CA LEU A 81 -11.32 -3.65 10.09
C LEU A 81 -9.97 -4.28 10.47
N CYS A 82 -9.95 -5.13 11.50
CA CYS A 82 -8.75 -5.84 11.93
C CYS A 82 -8.32 -6.94 10.96
N GLU A 83 -9.25 -7.59 10.27
CA GLU A 83 -8.95 -8.51 9.17
C GLU A 83 -8.26 -7.79 7.99
N ARG A 84 -8.74 -6.59 7.62
CA ARG A 84 -8.04 -5.75 6.62
C ARG A 84 -6.61 -5.40 7.02
N VAL A 85 -6.39 -5.07 8.30
CA VAL A 85 -5.03 -4.82 8.83
C VAL A 85 -4.18 -6.09 8.79
N TYR A 86 -4.77 -7.26 9.07
CA TYR A 86 -4.09 -8.55 8.93
C TYR A 86 -3.65 -8.82 7.50
N ASP A 87 -4.52 -8.57 6.51
CA ASP A 87 -4.17 -8.74 5.09
C ASP A 87 -3.03 -7.79 4.66
N LEU A 88 -3.07 -6.54 5.12
CA LEU A 88 -1.98 -5.58 4.91
C LEU A 88 -0.68 -6.05 5.60
N ARG A 89 -0.78 -6.68 6.76
CA ARG A 89 0.37 -7.29 7.46
C ARG A 89 0.88 -8.53 6.74
N ALA A 90 0.02 -9.34 6.13
CA ALA A 90 0.42 -10.51 5.35
C ALA A 90 1.09 -10.11 4.03
N ASN A 91 0.80 -8.91 3.51
CA ASN A 91 1.38 -8.40 2.29
C ASN A 91 2.84 -7.91 2.49
N PRO A 92 3.84 -8.51 1.82
CA PRO A 92 5.25 -8.15 1.99
C PRO A 92 5.59 -6.75 1.46
N ILE A 93 4.87 -6.27 0.44
CA ILE A 93 5.07 -4.92 -0.13
C ILE A 93 4.54 -3.88 0.86
N ALA A 94 3.32 -4.07 1.37
CA ALA A 94 2.74 -3.16 2.37
C ALA A 94 3.58 -3.12 3.65
N ARG A 95 4.09 -4.27 4.12
CA ARG A 95 5.03 -4.33 5.25
C ARG A 95 6.33 -3.58 5.00
N ARG A 96 6.88 -3.63 3.78
CA ARG A 96 8.12 -2.93 3.45
C ARG A 96 7.92 -1.41 3.39
N LEU A 97 6.72 -0.96 3.03
CA LEU A 97 6.39 0.46 2.90
C LEU A 97 5.94 1.10 4.22
N ARG A 98 5.02 0.46 4.96
CA ARG A 98 4.30 1.03 6.11
C ARG A 98 4.23 0.04 7.28
N GLY A 99 5.25 -0.80 7.44
CA GLY A 99 5.25 -1.89 8.42
C GLY A 99 5.07 -1.45 9.87
N ASP A 100 5.57 -0.27 10.25
CA ASP A 100 5.40 0.26 11.61
C ASP A 100 3.96 0.68 11.91
N GLU A 101 3.31 1.37 10.97
CA GLU A 101 1.90 1.76 11.09
C GLU A 101 0.98 0.54 11.11
N ILE A 102 1.22 -0.43 10.22
CA ILE A 102 0.46 -1.69 10.17
C ILE A 102 0.63 -2.46 11.49
N ARG A 103 1.85 -2.52 12.05
CA ARG A 103 2.09 -3.13 13.38
C ARG A 103 1.37 -2.39 14.50
N GLY A 104 1.38 -1.06 14.48
CA GLY A 104 0.68 -0.24 15.47
C GLY A 104 -0.83 -0.43 15.45
N LEU A 105 -1.42 -0.49 14.26
CA LEU A 105 -2.84 -0.79 14.07
C LEU A 105 -3.18 -2.22 14.47
N TRP A 106 -2.33 -3.19 14.14
CA TRP A 106 -2.53 -4.57 14.57
C TRP A 106 -2.49 -4.71 16.10
N ALA A 107 -1.54 -4.07 16.77
CA ALA A 107 -1.49 -4.04 18.24
C ALA A 107 -2.72 -3.35 18.85
N HIS A 108 -3.32 -2.39 18.13
CA HIS A 108 -4.57 -1.76 18.55
C HIS A 108 -5.76 -2.71 18.42
N CYS A 109 -5.82 -3.47 17.33
CA CYS A 109 -6.79 -4.53 17.10
C CYS A 109 -6.72 -5.62 18.18
N GLU A 110 -5.52 -6.05 18.58
CA GLU A 110 -5.34 -7.01 19.69
C GLU A 110 -5.93 -6.47 21.00
N ARG A 111 -5.70 -5.19 21.32
CA ARG A 111 -6.31 -4.55 22.51
C ARG A 111 -7.83 -4.49 22.46
N ILE A 112 -8.41 -4.26 21.27
CA ILE A 112 -9.87 -4.27 21.10
C ILE A 112 -10.41 -5.69 21.32
N ALA A 113 -9.76 -6.70 20.75
CA ALA A 113 -10.15 -8.10 20.90
C ALA A 113 -10.06 -8.57 22.36
N ASP A 114 -9.00 -8.21 23.08
CA ASP A 114 -8.84 -8.54 24.50
C ASP A 114 -9.97 -7.93 25.35
N ARG A 115 -10.32 -6.67 25.06
CA ARG A 115 -11.34 -5.93 25.81
C ARG A 115 -12.75 -6.39 25.48
N ALA A 116 -13.05 -6.67 24.21
CA ALA A 116 -14.30 -7.28 23.77
C ALA A 116 -14.49 -8.68 24.38
N SER A 117 -13.43 -9.49 24.43
CA SER A 117 -13.45 -10.81 25.08
C SER A 117 -13.71 -10.70 26.58
N GLY A 118 -13.12 -9.70 27.25
CA GLY A 118 -13.40 -9.39 28.65
C GLY A 118 -14.84 -8.93 28.91
N LEU A 119 -15.41 -8.15 27.99
CA LEU A 119 -16.80 -7.70 28.05
C LEU A 119 -17.81 -8.84 27.84
N ASP A 120 -17.53 -9.77 26.93
CA ASP A 120 -18.36 -10.96 26.72
C ASP A 120 -18.39 -11.84 27.98
N GLN A 121 -17.27 -11.94 28.70
CA GLN A 121 -17.21 -12.64 29.99
C GLN A 121 -18.02 -11.92 31.09
N LEU A 122 -17.94 -10.59 31.18
CA LEU A 122 -18.76 -9.81 32.13
C LEU A 122 -20.26 -9.95 31.83
N ARG A 123 -20.65 -9.96 30.56
CA ARG A 123 -22.06 -10.12 30.13
C ARG A 123 -22.61 -11.52 30.41
N LYS A 124 -21.80 -12.57 30.28
CA LYS A 124 -22.19 -13.95 30.63
C LYS A 124 -22.19 -14.24 32.14
N GLY A 125 -21.49 -13.42 32.92
CA GLY A 125 -21.40 -13.55 34.38
C GLY A 125 -22.47 -12.78 35.17
N SER A 126 -23.29 -11.95 34.53
CA SER A 126 -24.41 -11.29 35.21
C SER A 126 -25.57 -12.28 35.43
N PRO A 127 -25.95 -12.56 36.70
CA PRO A 127 -27.01 -13.52 37.06
C PRO A 127 -28.42 -13.08 36.64
#